data_AF-A0A955DVS6-F1
#
_entry.id   AF-A0A955DVS6-F1
#
_cell.length_a   1.000
_cell.length_b   1.000
_cell.length_c   1.000
_cell.angle_alpha   90.00
_cell.angle_beta   90.00
_cell.angle_gamma   90.00
#
_symmetry.space_group_name_H-M   'P 1'
#
loop_
_entity.id
_entity.type
_entity.pdbx_description
1 polymer ?
#
loop_
_entity_poly.entity_id
_entity_poly.type
_entity_poly.pdbx_seq_one_letter_code
_entity_poly.pdbx_strand_id
1 'polypeptide(L)'
;MTQSYRALCADHYVNQKIAVKLDLPRNRETVLDLFERVRRTYPGMQQFRRYKEELALESASNALPNRWMAVRAHSIRSGVVNPDSREEASSLHRHILEV
;
A
#
# COMPACT_ATOMS: atom_id res chain seq x y z
N MET A 1 15.42 5.29 -25.18
CA MET A 1 14.40 6.32 -24.91
C MET A 1 13.33 5.72 -24.02
N THR A 2 13.51 5.80 -22.71
CA THR A 2 12.48 5.41 -21.73
C THR A 2 11.42 6.50 -21.74
N GLN A 3 10.33 6.28 -22.47
CA GLN A 3 9.19 7.20 -22.40
C GLN A 3 8.69 7.22 -20.96
N SER A 4 8.68 8.41 -20.34
CA SER A 4 8.03 8.60 -19.05
C SER A 4 6.58 8.16 -19.18
N TYR A 5 6.09 7.30 -18.28
CA TYR A 5 4.70 6.83 -18.31
C TYR A 5 3.68 7.97 -18.30
N ARG A 6 4.05 9.15 -17.76
CA ARG A 6 3.25 10.38 -17.82
C ARG A 6 2.98 10.87 -19.25
N ALA A 7 3.82 10.50 -20.23
CA ALA A 7 3.60 10.85 -21.63
C ALA A 7 2.57 9.94 -22.33
N LEU A 8 2.28 8.77 -21.74
CA LEU A 8 1.37 7.76 -22.31
C LEU A 8 0.03 7.68 -21.58
N CYS A 9 0.00 8.04 -20.30
CA CYS A 9 -1.19 7.97 -19.45
C CYS A 9 -1.25 9.18 -18.51
N ALA A 10 -2.46 9.68 -18.24
CA ALA A 10 -2.68 10.76 -17.28
C ALA A 10 -2.38 10.31 -15.85
N ASP A 11 -2.81 9.10 -15.50
CA ASP A 11 -2.52 8.46 -14.21
C ASP A 11 -2.16 6.98 -14.43
N HIS A 12 -1.28 6.44 -13.59
CA HIS A 12 -0.93 5.03 -13.59
C HIS A 12 -0.87 4.45 -12.18
N TYR A 13 -1.26 3.17 -12.07
CA TYR A 13 -1.45 2.49 -10.79
C TYR A 13 -0.74 1.15 -10.81
N VAL A 14 0.02 0.85 -9.76
CA VAL A 14 0.62 -0.46 -9.57
C VAL A 14 0.10 -1.05 -8.27
N ASN A 15 -0.70 -2.11 -8.38
CA ASN A 15 -1.35 -2.75 -7.26
C ASN A 15 -0.87 -4.19 -7.05
N GLN A 16 -0.75 -4.59 -5.79
CA GLN A 16 -0.49 -5.97 -5.37
C GLN A 16 -1.65 -6.47 -4.52
N LYS A 17 -1.99 -7.75 -4.70
CA LYS A 17 -2.93 -8.49 -3.85
C LYS A 17 -2.29 -9.80 -3.44
N ILE A 18 -2.10 -9.97 -2.14
CA ILE A 18 -1.67 -11.22 -1.51
C ILE A 18 -2.94 -11.86 -0.97
N ALA A 19 -3.30 -13.03 -1.49
CA ALA A 19 -4.44 -13.80 -1.00
C ALA A 19 -3.95 -14.96 -0.13
N VAL A 20 -4.62 -15.17 1.00
CA VAL A 20 -4.31 -16.25 1.93
C VAL A 20 -5.51 -17.18 2.06
N LYS A 21 -5.25 -18.46 2.37
CA LYS A 21 -6.31 -19.46 2.57
C LYS A 21 -6.93 -19.39 3.97
N LEU A 22 -6.17 -18.93 4.96
CA LEU A 22 -6.62 -18.78 6.34
C LEU A 22 -6.99 -17.32 6.62
N ASP A 23 -7.84 -17.12 7.62
CA ASP A 23 -8.17 -15.77 8.09
C ASP A 23 -6.93 -15.07 8.67
N LEU A 24 -6.71 -13.83 8.23
CA LEU A 24 -5.70 -12.96 8.81
C LEU A 24 -6.15 -12.51 10.21
N PRO A 25 -5.22 -12.40 11.17
CA PRO A 25 -5.51 -11.77 12.45
C PRO A 25 -5.93 -10.32 12.24
N ARG A 26 -7.17 -10.00 12.64
CA ARG A 26 -7.74 -8.64 12.54
C ARG A 26 -7.99 -8.02 13.92
N ASN A 27 -7.31 -8.53 14.95
CA ASN A 27 -7.30 -7.87 16.25
C ASN A 27 -6.66 -6.47 16.10
N ARG A 28 -6.98 -5.57 17.01
CA ARG A 28 -6.50 -4.18 16.92
C ARG A 28 -4.97 -4.11 17.02
N GLU A 29 -4.38 -4.89 17.91
CA GLU A 29 -2.94 -4.83 18.19
C GLU A 29 -2.09 -5.32 17.02
N THR A 30 -2.40 -6.45 16.39
CA THR A 30 -1.62 -6.97 15.26
C THR A 30 -1.71 -6.05 14.05
N VAL A 31 -2.89 -5.48 13.77
CA VAL A 31 -3.04 -4.55 12.64
C VAL A 31 -2.29 -3.23 12.91
N LEU A 32 -2.34 -2.73 14.13
CA LEU A 32 -1.58 -1.53 14.50
C LEU A 32 -0.07 -1.78 14.46
N ASP A 33 0.42 -2.94 14.92
CA ASP A 33 1.85 -3.29 14.83
C ASP A 33 2.32 -3.36 13.38
N LEU A 34 1.55 -4.03 12.51
CA LEU A 34 1.82 -4.08 11.06
C LEU A 34 1.89 -2.68 10.47
N PHE A 35 0.91 -1.83 10.77
CA PHE A 35 0.88 -0.47 10.24
C PHE A 35 2.02 0.40 10.77
N GLU A 36 2.40 0.24 12.04
CA GLU A 36 3.53 0.96 12.62
C GLU A 36 4.86 0.59 11.96
N ARG A 37 5.07 -0.70 11.65
CA ARG A 37 6.26 -1.16 10.90
C ARG A 37 6.31 -0.54 9.50
N VAL A 38 5.19 -0.54 8.78
CA VAL A 38 5.11 0.07 7.44
C VAL A 38 5.33 1.58 7.51
N ARG A 39 4.79 2.26 8.53
CA ARG A 39 4.99 3.70 8.76
C ARG A 39 6.45 4.07 9.01
N ARG A 40 7.22 3.23 9.70
CA ARG A 40 8.65 3.48 9.93
C ARG A 40 9.43 3.53 8.61
N THR A 41 9.09 2.66 7.65
CA THR A 41 9.71 2.64 6.33
C THR A 41 9.12 3.70 5.39
N TYR A 42 7.82 3.97 5.50
CA TYR A 42 7.09 4.93 4.68
C TYR A 42 6.35 5.98 5.54
N PRO A 43 7.07 6.99 6.10
CA PRO A 43 6.50 7.97 7.02
C PRO A 43 5.34 8.80 6.46
N GLY A 44 5.18 8.85 5.13
CA GLY A 44 4.06 9.54 4.47
C GLY A 44 2.71 8.83 4.60
N MET A 45 2.69 7.54 4.94
CA MET A 45 1.48 6.72 5.08
C MET A 45 0.88 6.88 6.49
N GLN A 46 0.24 8.01 6.77
CA GLN A 46 -0.24 8.33 8.13
C GLN A 46 -1.76 8.23 8.32
N GLN A 47 -2.52 8.13 7.23
CA GLN A 47 -3.98 8.13 7.31
C GLN A 47 -4.49 6.70 7.57
N PHE A 48 -4.86 6.43 8.81
CA PHE A 48 -5.58 5.21 9.15
C PHE A 48 -7.06 5.34 8.81
N ARG A 49 -7.59 4.41 8.03
CA ARG A 49 -9.02 4.36 7.69
C ARG A 49 -9.60 2.98 7.96
N ARG A 50 -10.79 2.96 8.53
CA ARG A 50 -11.57 1.74 8.72
C ARG A 50 -12.77 1.78 7.79
N TYR A 51 -12.80 0.83 6.86
CA TYR A 51 -13.94 0.58 6.00
C TYR A 51 -14.69 -0.67 6.48
N LYS A 52 -15.83 -0.97 5.85
CA LYS A 52 -16.70 -2.10 6.25
C LYS A 52 -15.95 -3.44 6.27
N GLU A 53 -15.11 -3.68 5.27
CA GLU A 53 -14.44 -4.98 5.06
C GLU A 53 -12.91 -4.92 5.21
N GLU A 54 -12.34 -3.73 5.35
CA GLU A 54 -10.89 -3.55 5.35
C GLU A 54 -10.41 -2.46 6.31
N LEU A 55 -9.21 -2.66 6.82
CA LEU A 55 -8.45 -1.66 7.57
C LEU A 55 -7.36 -1.16 6.63
N ALA A 56 -7.25 0.14 6.44
CA ALA A 56 -6.36 0.75 5.47
C ALA A 56 -5.39 1.75 6.13
N LEU A 57 -4.20 1.81 5.55
CA LEU A 57 -3.18 2.81 5.84
C LEU A 57 -2.82 3.50 4.53
N GLU A 58 -3.09 4.80 4.47
CA GLU A 58 -3.01 5.61 3.25
C GLU A 58 -2.07 6.80 3.45
N SER A 59 -1.47 7.27 2.35
CA SER A 59 -0.78 8.55 2.30
C SER A 59 -1.78 9.70 2.33
N ALA A 60 -1.32 10.91 2.65
CA ALA A 60 -2.17 12.09 2.50
C ALA A 60 -2.67 12.22 1.05
N SER A 61 -3.89 12.71 0.86
CA SER A 61 -4.55 12.75 -0.45
C SER A 61 -3.79 13.62 -1.49
N ASN A 62 -2.92 14.52 -1.03
CA ASN A 62 -2.06 15.38 -1.84
C ASN A 62 -0.58 14.93 -1.87
N ALA A 63 -0.22 13.85 -1.19
CA ALA A 63 1.14 13.34 -1.18
C ALA A 63 1.43 12.60 -2.50
N LEU A 64 2.58 12.92 -3.11
CA LEU A 64 3.09 12.21 -4.28
C LEU A 64 4.37 11.44 -3.89
N PRO A 65 4.48 10.16 -4.29
CA PRO A 65 3.40 9.34 -4.84
C PRO A 65 2.43 8.89 -3.74
N ASN A 66 1.16 8.72 -4.12
CA ASN A 66 0.13 8.31 -3.18
C ASN A 66 0.21 6.79 -2.99
N ARG A 67 0.53 6.36 -1.76
CA ARG A 67 0.66 4.95 -1.37
C ARG A 67 -0.47 4.55 -0.46
N TRP A 68 -0.92 3.31 -0.59
CA TRP A 68 -1.89 2.73 0.31
C TRP A 68 -1.62 1.24 0.53
N MET A 69 -2.05 0.75 1.69
CA MET A 69 -2.21 -0.67 1.97
C MET A 69 -3.53 -0.92 2.67
N ALA A 70 -4.08 -2.12 2.51
CA ALA A 70 -5.31 -2.53 3.17
C ALA A 70 -5.26 -4.01 3.58
N VAL A 71 -5.79 -4.30 4.76
CA VAL A 71 -5.91 -5.64 5.33
C VAL A 71 -7.39 -6.03 5.36
N ARG A 72 -7.71 -7.14 4.68
CA ARG A 72 -9.01 -7.81 4.67
C ARG A 72 -8.93 -9.14 5.42
N ALA A 73 -10.04 -9.86 5.53
CA ALA A 73 -10.08 -11.19 6.15
C ALA A 73 -9.12 -12.18 5.46
N HIS A 74 -9.11 -12.22 4.12
CA HIS A 74 -8.34 -13.21 3.35
C HIS A 74 -7.32 -12.60 2.39
N SER A 75 -7.01 -11.31 2.54
CA SER A 75 -6.03 -10.68 1.66
C SER A 75 -5.39 -9.43 2.25
N ILE A 76 -4.13 -9.22 1.88
CA ILE A 76 -3.43 -7.94 2.01
C ILE A 76 -3.34 -7.32 0.62
N ARG A 77 -3.69 -6.04 0.52
CA ARG A 77 -3.61 -5.26 -0.71
C ARG A 77 -2.69 -4.08 -0.51
N SER A 78 -2.03 -3.68 -1.57
CA SER A 78 -1.22 -2.46 -1.59
C SER A 78 -1.23 -1.85 -2.97
N GLY A 79 -1.00 -0.55 -3.02
CA GLY A 79 -0.93 0.16 -4.28
C GLY A 79 -0.15 1.45 -4.19
N VAL A 80 0.42 1.83 -5.32
CA VAL A 80 1.05 3.14 -5.52
C VAL A 80 0.41 3.78 -6.75
N VAL A 81 -0.03 5.02 -6.58
CA VAL A 81 -0.57 5.88 -7.64
C VAL A 81 0.54 6.81 -8.09
N ASN A 82 0.76 6.87 -9.39
CA ASN A 82 1.75 7.71 -10.04
C ASN A 82 3.17 7.62 -9.44
N PRO A 83 3.74 6.41 -9.25
CA PRO A 83 5.13 6.29 -8.83
C PRO A 83 6.08 6.96 -9.84
N ASP A 84 7.22 7.46 -9.36
CA ASP A 84 8.23 8.08 -10.22
C ASP A 84 9.05 7.03 -10.97
N SER A 85 9.08 5.78 -10.48
CA SER A 85 9.70 4.63 -11.15
C SER A 85 8.99 3.31 -10.83
N ARG A 86 9.22 2.30 -11.68
CA ARG A 86 8.71 0.94 -11.44
C ARG A 86 9.34 0.31 -10.20
N GLU A 87 10.61 0.62 -9.94
CA GLU A 87 11.36 0.23 -8.75
C GLU A 87 10.71 0.79 -7.48
N GLU A 88 10.33 2.07 -7.48
CA GLU A 88 9.64 2.69 -6.36
C GLU A 88 8.30 2.01 -6.08
N ALA A 89 7.52 1.72 -7.12
CA ALA A 89 6.26 0.99 -7.00
C ALA A 89 6.46 -0.40 -6.38
N SER A 90 7.53 -1.09 -6.78
CA SER A 90 7.87 -2.43 -6.30
C SER A 90 8.42 -2.42 -4.88
N SER A 91 9.01 -1.30 -4.41
CA SER A 91 9.59 -1.21 -3.07
C SER A 91 8.55 -1.45 -1.97
N LEU A 92 7.38 -0.79 -2.07
CA LEU A 92 6.29 -0.97 -1.10
C LEU A 92 5.79 -2.41 -1.10
N HIS A 93 5.62 -2.97 -2.29
CA HIS A 93 5.12 -4.32 -2.48
C HIS A 93 6.07 -5.37 -1.92
N ARG A 94 7.39 -5.19 -2.10
CA ARG A 94 8.42 -6.03 -1.48
C ARG A 94 8.44 -5.89 0.03
N HIS A 95 8.40 -4.66 0.55
CA HIS A 95 8.40 -4.44 1.99
C HIS A 95 7.22 -5.14 2.67
N ILE A 96 6.02 -5.07 2.10
CA ILE A 96 4.84 -5.75 2.65
C ILE A 96 4.96 -7.28 2.66
N LEU A 97 5.79 -7.86 1.78
CA LEU A 97 6.06 -9.29 1.76
C LEU A 97 7.09 -9.73 2.82
N GLU A 98 7.88 -8.79 3.35
CA GLU A 98 8.95 -9.05 4.32
C GLU A 98 8.53 -8.86 5.79
N VAL A 99 7.53 -7.99 6.03
CA VAL A 99 7.11 -7.52 7.36
C VAL A 99 6.38 -8.57 8.20
#